data_AF-A0A6G3BVQ4-F1
#
_entry.id   AF-A0A6G3BVQ4-F1
#
_cell.length_a   1.000
_cell.length_b   1.000
_cell.length_c   1.000
_cell.angle_alpha   90.00
_cell.angle_beta   90.00
_cell.angle_gamma   90.00
#
_symmetry.space_group_name_H-M   'P 1'
#
loop_
_entity.id
_entity.type
_entity.pdbx_description
1 polymer ?
#
loop_
_entity_poly.entity_id
_entity_poly.type
_entity_poly.pdbx_seq_one_letter_code
_entity_poly.pdbx_strand_id
1 'polypeptide(L)' 'MTSDPADLTAADHLDAAREMAAANRPFLAHLLAEEAARRTTDPATAAGIRAAFPAPAPAPSREETD' A
#
# COMPACT_ATOMS: atom_id res chain seq x y z
N MET A 1 -9.87 -11.56 -19.88
CA MET A 1 -10.72 -11.59 -18.67
C MET A 1 -10.20 -10.51 -17.77
N THR A 2 -10.83 -9.34 -17.78
CA THR A 2 -10.52 -8.29 -16.80
C THR A 2 -11.21 -8.73 -15.52
N SER A 3 -10.47 -9.23 -14.53
CA SER A 3 -11.04 -9.39 -13.20
C SER A 3 -11.62 -8.05 -12.79
N ASP A 4 -12.89 -8.04 -12.41
CA ASP A 4 -13.51 -6.82 -11.92
C ASP A 4 -12.69 -6.34 -10.71
N PRO A 5 -12.25 -5.07 -10.66
CA PRO A 5 -11.44 -4.58 -9.55
C PRO A 5 -12.16 -4.71 -8.20
N ALA A 6 -13.50 -4.87 -8.19
CA ALA A 6 -14.26 -5.15 -6.98
C ALA A 6 -14.05 -6.57 -6.43
N ASP A 7 -13.71 -7.55 -7.28
CA ASP A 7 -13.47 -8.96 -6.88
C ASP A 7 -12.04 -9.23 -6.40
N LEU A 8 -11.13 -8.25 -6.48
CA LEU A 8 -9.75 -8.41 -6.03
C LEU A 8 -9.70 -8.66 -4.51
N THR A 9 -9.04 -9.72 -4.09
CA THR A 9 -8.93 -10.09 -2.68
C THR A 9 -7.96 -9.19 -1.92
N ALA A 10 -7.93 -9.29 -0.59
CA ALA A 10 -6.90 -8.63 0.21
C ALA A 10 -5.47 -9.06 -0.19
N ALA A 11 -5.31 -10.30 -0.64
CA ALA A 11 -4.03 -10.83 -1.12
C ALA A 11 -3.60 -10.17 -2.42
N ASP A 12 -4.53 -9.96 -3.37
CA ASP A 12 -4.23 -9.29 -4.65
C ASP A 12 -3.79 -7.84 -4.43
N HIS A 13 -4.46 -7.12 -3.52
CA HIS A 13 -4.06 -5.76 -3.14
C HIS A 13 -2.69 -5.73 -2.48
N LEU A 14 -2.38 -6.72 -1.62
CA LEU A 14 -1.08 -6.81 -0.97
C LEU A 14 0.04 -7.13 -1.96
N ASP A 15 -0.22 -7.98 -2.95
CA ASP A 15 0.74 -8.31 -4.00
C ASP A 15 1.02 -7.07 -4.88
N ALA A 16 -0.03 -6.38 -5.32
CA ALA A 16 0.10 -5.12 -6.04
C ALA A 16 0.84 -4.04 -5.22
N ALA A 17 0.62 -3.98 -3.90
CA ALA A 17 1.37 -3.07 -3.01
C ALA A 17 2.88 -3.37 -3.05
N ARG A 18 3.28 -4.65 -3.05
CA ARG A 18 4.68 -5.07 -3.16
C ARG A 18 5.27 -4.68 -4.52
N GLU A 19 4.52 -4.87 -5.61
CA GLU A 19 4.95 -4.44 -6.94
C GLU A 19 5.16 -2.93 -7.01
N MET A 20 4.25 -2.13 -6.44
CA MET A 20 4.39 -0.66 -6.40
C MET A 20 5.59 -0.23 -5.54
N ALA A 21 5.86 -0.92 -4.44
CA ALA A 21 7.05 -0.66 -3.63
C ALA A 21 8.34 -0.97 -4.41
N ALA A 22 8.39 -2.12 -5.10
CA ALA A 22 9.52 -2.47 -5.98
C ALA A 22 9.70 -1.48 -7.14
N ALA A 23 8.60 -0.89 -7.63
CA ALA A 23 8.61 0.13 -8.67
C ALA A 23 8.94 1.55 -8.17
N ASN A 24 9.38 1.72 -6.91
CA ASN A 24 9.62 3.03 -6.28
C ASN A 24 8.40 3.96 -6.31
N ARG A 25 7.19 3.39 -6.14
CA ARG A 25 5.92 4.12 -6.03
C ARG A 25 5.35 3.96 -4.60
N PRO A 26 6.01 4.52 -3.57
CA PRO A 26 5.66 4.27 -2.17
C PRO A 26 4.24 4.73 -1.81
N PHE A 27 3.75 5.82 -2.43
CA PHE A 27 2.39 6.30 -2.22
C PHE A 27 1.32 5.32 -2.75
N LEU A 28 1.53 4.74 -3.93
CA LEU A 28 0.62 3.73 -4.49
C LEU A 28 0.68 2.43 -3.67
N ALA A 29 1.89 2.03 -3.25
CA ALA A 29 2.07 0.87 -2.39
C ALA A 29 1.29 1.01 -1.06
N HIS A 30 1.38 2.17 -0.42
CA HIS A 30 0.65 2.47 0.81
C HIS A 30 -0.87 2.39 0.64
N LEU A 31 -1.42 2.98 -0.42
CA LEU A 31 -2.87 2.95 -0.68
C LEU A 31 -3.40 1.51 -0.87
N LEU A 32 -2.67 0.70 -1.63
CA LEU A 32 -3.02 -0.70 -1.87
C LEU A 32 -2.92 -1.53 -0.58
N ALA A 33 -1.91 -1.28 0.25
CA ALA A 33 -1.76 -1.93 1.54
C ALA A 33 -2.87 -1.53 2.53
N GLU A 34 -3.29 -0.27 2.56
CA GLU A 34 -4.42 0.19 3.36
C GLU A 34 -5.72 -0.50 2.93
N GLU A 35 -5.95 -0.67 1.63
CA GLU A 35 -7.12 -1.38 1.11
C GLU A 35 -7.07 -2.87 1.46
N ALA A 36 -5.91 -3.52 1.33
CA ALA A 36 -5.71 -4.90 1.79
C ALA A 36 -5.99 -5.04 3.29
N ALA A 37 -5.53 -4.09 4.11
CA ALA A 37 -5.75 -4.07 5.55
C ALA A 37 -7.23 -3.83 5.92
N ARG A 38 -7.99 -3.07 5.13
CA ARG A 38 -9.45 -2.89 5.32
C ARG A 38 -10.25 -4.15 5.00
N ARG A 39 -9.83 -4.90 3.97
CA ARG A 39 -10.47 -6.17 3.58
C ARG A 39 -10.06 -7.35 4.47
N THR A 40 -8.99 -7.21 5.24
CA THR A 40 -8.50 -8.24 6.18
C THR A 40 -9.29 -8.20 7.48
N THR A 41 -10.00 -9.28 7.80
CA THR A 41 -10.81 -9.39 9.03
C THR A 41 -9.96 -9.54 10.30
N ASP A 42 -8.76 -10.12 10.17
CA ASP A 42 -7.84 -10.29 11.29
C ASP A 42 -7.07 -8.99 11.59
N PRO A 43 -7.25 -8.39 12.78
CA PRO A 43 -6.64 -7.10 13.09
C PRO A 43 -5.12 -7.17 13.24
N ALA A 44 -4.55 -8.31 13.64
CA ALA A 44 -3.09 -8.47 13.76
C ALA A 44 -2.44 -8.48 12.37
N THR A 45 -3.06 -9.17 11.42
CA THR A 45 -2.64 -9.23 10.03
C THR A 45 -2.81 -7.85 9.37
N ALA A 46 -3.94 -7.17 9.60
CA ALA A 46 -4.15 -5.81 9.11
C ALA A 46 -3.09 -4.82 9.65
N ALA A 47 -2.73 -4.92 10.93
CA ALA A 47 -1.66 -4.11 11.51
C ALA A 47 -0.29 -4.43 10.89
N GLY A 48 0.00 -5.71 10.65
CA GLY A 48 1.22 -6.15 9.96
C GLY A 48 1.34 -5.59 8.54
N ILE A 49 0.22 -5.56 7.79
CA ILE A 49 0.18 -4.97 6.44
C ILE A 49 0.50 -3.48 6.50
N ARG A 50 -0.13 -2.71 7.41
CA ARG A 50 0.13 -1.28 7.56
C ARG A 50 1.55 -0.97 8.00
N ALA A 51 2.13 -1.80 8.86
CA ALA A 51 3.51 -1.66 9.31
C ALA A 51 4.53 -1.93 8.19
N ALA A 52 4.22 -2.82 7.25
CA ALA A 52 5.06 -3.12 6.10
C ALA A 52 5.07 -2.00 5.05
N PHE A 53 3.99 -1.23 4.96
CA PHE A 53 3.82 -0.13 4.01
C PHE A 53 3.46 1.17 4.73
N PRO A 54 4.41 1.78 5.45
CA PRO A 54 4.16 3.04 6.12
C PRO A 54 3.77 4.12 5.11
N ALA A 55 2.90 5.03 5.53
CA ALA A 55 2.57 6.21 4.72
C ALA A 55 3.88 6.90 4.33
N PRO A 56 4.07 7.26 3.04
CA PRO A 56 5.24 8.02 2.67
C PRO A 56 5.23 9.29 3.50
N ALA A 57 6.32 9.54 4.22
CA ALA A 57 6.53 10.84 4.84
C ALA A 57 6.31 11.89 3.74
N PRO A 58 5.65 13.03 4.03
CA PRO A 58 5.71 14.15 3.11
C PRO A 58 7.19 14.32 2.77
N ALA A 59 7.51 14.23 1.47
CA ALA A 59 8.88 14.44 1.02
C ALA A 59 9.40 15.65 1.79
N PRO A 60 10.61 15.61 2.39
CA PRO A 60 11.13 16.80 3.04
C PRO A 60 10.99 17.88 1.99
N SER A 61 10.17 18.89 2.28
CA SER A 61 10.08 20.11 1.49
C SER A 61 11.51 20.40 1.16
N ARG A 62 11.87 20.29 -0.13
CA ARG A 62 13.24 20.51 -0.58
C ARG A 62 13.63 21.82 0.09
N GLU A 63 14.50 21.77 1.10
CA GLU A 63 15.00 22.98 1.72
C GLU A 63 15.60 23.74 0.55
N GLU A 64 14.95 24.83 0.21
CA GLU A 64 15.45 25.83 -0.72
C GLU A 64 16.69 26.39 -0.06
N THR A 65 17.81 25.68 -0.23
CA THR A 65 19.13 26.18 0.12
C THR A 65 19.67 26.90 -1.10
N ASP A 66 19.78 28.22 -0.92
CA ASP A 66 20.51 29.27 -1.65
C ASP A 66 19.77 30.03 -2.76
#